data_AF-A0AAV9MHS3-F1
#
_entry.id   AF-A0AAV9MHS3-F1
#
_cell.length_a   1.000
_cell.length_b   1.000
_cell.length_c   1.000
_cell.angle_alpha   90.00
_cell.angle_beta   90.00
_cell.angle_gamma   90.00
#
_symmetry.space_group_name_H-M   'P 1'
#
loop_
_entity.id
_entity.type
_entity.pdbx_description
1 polymer ?
#
loop_
_entity_poly.entity_id
_entity_poly.type
_entity_poly.pdbx_seq_one_letter_code
_entity_poly.pdbx_strand_id
1 'polypeptide(L)'
;MREFREEVRNMRISKRGEKLEYEDLCVHPDIDLPDGYKPPKFEMFDCTGNPRNHLRSYYDKLVGVGRNEAIRMKLFIRSLTGDALTWYIEEDLKIWRNWSNMAEDFMERFRFNIEIVPDRSYLEMLKKKITETFREYAIHWRSEAAKVRPLVDENEMKDIFIKAQDSMYC
;
A
#
# COMPACT_ATOMS: atom_id res chain seq x y z
N MET A 1 48.61 -14.74 -2.38
CA MET A 1 48.86 -13.28 -2.24
C MET A 1 48.70 -12.48 -3.53
N ARG A 2 49.04 -13.02 -4.72
CA ARG A 2 48.86 -12.30 -6.00
C ARG A 2 47.40 -12.30 -6.48
N GLU A 3 46.74 -13.45 -6.40
CA GLU A 3 45.31 -13.63 -6.73
C GLU A 3 44.38 -12.80 -5.83
N PHE A 4 44.59 -12.83 -4.51
CA PHE A 4 43.82 -12.00 -3.57
C PHE A 4 43.92 -10.49 -3.86
N ARG A 5 45.08 -10.02 -4.36
CA ARG A 5 45.25 -8.62 -4.77
C ARG A 5 44.54 -8.32 -6.10
N GLU A 6 44.42 -9.29 -6.99
CA GLU A 6 43.63 -9.18 -8.22
C GLU A 6 42.13 -9.20 -7.92
N GLU A 7 41.65 -10.05 -7.00
CA GLU A 7 40.25 -10.04 -6.53
C GLU A 7 39.88 -8.72 -5.85
N VAL A 8 40.75 -8.19 -4.97
CA VAL A 8 40.52 -6.88 -4.33
C VAL A 8 40.59 -5.73 -5.34
N ARG A 9 41.42 -5.85 -6.39
CA ARG A 9 41.45 -4.90 -7.51
C ARG A 9 40.20 -5.01 -8.37
N ASN A 10 39.71 -6.20 -8.67
CA ASN A 10 38.47 -6.44 -9.43
C ASN A 10 37.23 -6.01 -8.64
N MET A 11 37.20 -6.20 -7.31
CA MET A 11 36.18 -5.62 -6.43
C MET A 11 36.22 -4.09 -6.42
N ARG A 12 37.42 -3.48 -6.45
CA ARG A 12 37.56 -2.02 -6.56
C ARG A 12 37.20 -1.47 -7.95
N ILE A 13 37.40 -2.26 -9.00
CA ILE A 13 36.98 -1.94 -10.38
C ILE A 13 35.46 -2.11 -10.53
N SER A 14 34.85 -3.12 -9.91
CA SER A 14 33.39 -3.28 -9.82
C SER A 14 32.73 -2.21 -8.93
N LYS A 15 33.46 -1.67 -7.94
CA LYS A 15 33.07 -0.48 -7.16
C LYS A 15 33.40 0.86 -7.84
N ARG A 16 33.81 0.86 -9.12
CA ARG A 16 33.80 2.09 -9.93
C ARG A 16 32.33 2.33 -10.27
N GLY A 17 31.66 3.07 -9.40
CA GLY A 17 30.20 3.17 -9.30
C GLY A 17 29.50 2.99 -10.64
N GLU A 18 28.63 1.98 -10.71
CA GLU A 18 27.61 1.93 -11.75
C GLU A 18 27.00 3.32 -11.82
N LYS A 19 27.22 3.98 -12.96
CA LYS A 19 26.65 5.28 -13.20
C LYS A 19 25.17 5.01 -13.39
N LEU A 20 24.40 5.19 -12.33
CA LEU A 20 22.95 5.08 -12.38
C LEU A 20 22.46 6.19 -13.32
N GLU A 21 22.03 5.82 -14.51
CA GLU A 21 21.42 6.76 -15.44
C GLU A 21 19.93 6.96 -15.11
N TYR A 22 19.34 8.01 -15.65
CA TYR A 22 17.92 8.29 -15.45
C TYR A 22 17.04 7.12 -15.92
N GLU A 23 17.44 6.49 -17.02
CA GLU A 23 16.77 5.36 -17.66
C GLU A 23 16.84 4.07 -16.82
N ASP A 24 17.86 3.94 -15.96
CA ASP A 24 18.01 2.78 -15.07
C ASP A 24 17.10 2.87 -13.84
N LEU A 25 16.77 4.10 -13.42
CA LEU A 25 16.02 4.38 -12.19
C LEU A 25 14.55 4.77 -12.45
N CYS A 26 14.22 5.22 -13.65
CA CYS A 26 12.86 5.66 -13.97
C CYS A 26 12.03 4.50 -14.51
N VAL A 27 10.85 4.31 -13.91
CA VAL A 27 9.85 3.30 -14.31
C VAL A 27 9.43 3.43 -15.77
N HIS A 28 9.28 4.67 -16.24
CA HIS A 28 8.83 5.01 -17.58
C HIS A 28 9.54 6.29 -18.03
N PRO A 29 10.80 6.20 -18.49
CA PRO A 29 11.60 7.36 -18.84
C PRO A 29 11.02 8.10 -20.05
N ASP A 30 10.38 7.39 -20.99
CA ASP A 30 9.86 7.93 -22.25
C ASP A 30 8.46 8.57 -22.15
N ILE A 31 7.88 8.65 -20.94
CA ILE A 31 6.51 9.09 -20.74
C ILE A 31 6.47 10.47 -20.08
N ASP A 32 6.16 11.49 -20.86
CA ASP A 32 5.93 12.83 -20.33
C ASP A 32 4.48 13.01 -19.87
N LEU A 33 4.31 13.82 -18.82
CA LEU A 33 2.99 14.27 -18.41
C LEU A 33 2.53 15.40 -19.35
N PRO A 34 1.22 15.51 -19.65
CA PRO A 34 0.72 16.59 -20.48
C PRO A 34 1.09 17.97 -19.93
N ASP A 35 1.34 18.92 -20.82
CA ASP A 35 1.70 20.29 -20.43
C ASP A 35 0.67 20.90 -19.47
N GLY A 36 1.17 21.48 -18.39
CA GLY A 36 0.34 22.08 -17.34
C GLY A 36 -0.37 21.10 -16.41
N TYR A 37 -0.23 19.78 -16.62
CA TYR A 37 -0.78 18.78 -15.71
C TYR A 37 -0.04 18.83 -14.37
N LYS A 38 -0.81 19.01 -13.29
CA LYS A 38 -0.30 18.94 -11.92
C LYS A 38 -0.74 17.61 -11.32
N PRO A 39 0.19 16.70 -11.00
CA PRO A 39 -0.16 15.45 -10.35
C PRO A 39 -0.97 15.70 -9.08
N PRO A 40 -2.12 15.02 -8.90
CA PRO A 40 -2.97 15.19 -7.73
C PRO A 40 -2.25 14.63 -6.49
N LYS A 41 -2.75 15.01 -5.31
CA LYS A 41 -2.33 14.37 -4.05
C LYS A 41 -3.09 13.05 -3.89
N PHE A 42 -2.37 11.95 -3.96
CA PHE A 42 -2.92 10.62 -3.72
C PHE A 42 -3.07 10.33 -2.23
N GLU A 43 -4.00 9.44 -1.90
CA GLU A 43 -3.96 8.74 -0.62
C GLU A 43 -2.83 7.71 -0.69
N MET A 44 -2.10 7.53 0.41
CA MET A 44 -0.97 6.62 0.45
C MET A 44 -1.45 5.23 0.89
N PHE A 45 -1.03 4.21 0.16
CA PHE A 45 -1.24 2.81 0.50
C PHE A 45 0.02 2.23 1.14
N ASP A 46 -0.14 1.62 2.32
CA ASP A 46 0.93 1.14 3.19
C ASP A 46 0.87 -0.38 3.44
N CYS A 47 0.24 -1.13 2.54
CA CYS A 47 -0.05 -2.57 2.67
C CYS A 47 -1.17 -2.95 3.64
N THR A 48 -1.87 -2.01 4.31
CA THR A 48 -2.92 -2.38 5.29
C THR A 48 -4.35 -2.11 4.81
N GLY A 49 -4.52 -1.19 3.86
CA GLY A 49 -5.82 -0.82 3.33
C GLY A 49 -6.44 -1.87 2.41
N ASN A 50 -7.72 -1.68 2.08
CA ASN A 50 -8.38 -2.47 1.05
C ASN A 50 -7.84 -2.06 -0.34
N PRO A 51 -7.15 -2.97 -1.07
CA PRO A 51 -6.49 -2.62 -2.34
C PRO A 51 -7.48 -2.18 -3.41
N ARG A 52 -8.70 -2.74 -3.44
CA ARG A 52 -9.73 -2.35 -4.42
C ARG A 52 -10.20 -0.92 -4.20
N ASN A 53 -10.36 -0.50 -2.94
CA ASN A 53 -10.73 0.89 -2.64
C ASN A 53 -9.60 1.86 -2.98
N HIS A 54 -8.35 1.46 -2.73
CA HIS A 54 -7.18 2.24 -3.14
C HIS A 54 -7.15 2.48 -4.65
N LEU A 55 -7.30 1.41 -5.45
CA LEU A 55 -7.34 1.53 -6.91
C LEU A 55 -8.48 2.46 -7.37
N ARG A 56 -9.68 2.39 -6.78
CA ARG A 56 -10.78 3.29 -7.12
C ARG A 56 -10.45 4.76 -6.82
N SER A 57 -10.01 5.06 -5.60
CA SER A 57 -9.61 6.42 -5.19
C SER A 57 -8.47 6.96 -6.07
N TYR A 58 -7.52 6.09 -6.42
CA TYR A 58 -6.45 6.41 -7.37
C TYR A 58 -6.99 6.81 -8.75
N TYR A 59 -7.90 6.02 -9.32
CA TYR A 59 -8.54 6.31 -10.60
C TYR A 59 -9.30 7.62 -10.61
N ASP A 60 -10.10 7.87 -9.56
CA ASP A 60 -10.92 9.08 -9.46
C ASP A 60 -10.07 10.37 -9.44
N LYS A 61 -8.83 10.27 -8.95
CA LYS A 61 -7.88 11.40 -8.91
C LYS A 61 -7.20 11.67 -10.26
N LEU A 62 -7.21 10.74 -11.21
CA LEU A 62 -6.54 10.86 -12.50
C LEU A 62 -7.37 11.61 -13.56
N VAL A 63 -8.00 12.72 -13.16
CA VAL A 63 -8.82 13.55 -14.06
C VAL A 63 -7.96 14.05 -15.23
N GLY A 64 -8.48 13.89 -16.45
CA GLY A 64 -7.82 14.31 -17.70
C GLY A 64 -6.81 13.32 -18.29
N VAL A 65 -6.15 12.49 -17.47
CA VAL A 65 -5.11 11.53 -17.94
C VAL A 65 -5.45 10.06 -17.70
N GLY A 66 -6.54 9.76 -16.99
CA GLY A 66 -6.89 8.41 -16.53
C GLY A 66 -7.12 7.37 -17.62
N ARG A 67 -7.17 7.74 -18.90
CA ARG A 67 -7.22 6.77 -20.02
C ARG A 67 -5.83 6.33 -20.49
N ASN A 68 -4.79 7.14 -20.31
CA ASN A 68 -3.43 6.79 -20.71
C ASN A 68 -2.83 5.83 -19.68
N GLU A 69 -2.65 4.55 -20.07
CA GLU A 69 -2.10 3.50 -19.19
C GLU A 69 -0.68 3.80 -18.72
N ALA A 70 0.16 4.32 -19.60
CA ALA A 70 1.54 4.61 -19.26
C ALA A 70 1.63 5.72 -18.20
N ILE A 71 0.80 6.76 -18.30
CA ILE A 71 0.69 7.80 -17.26
C ILE A 71 0.12 7.21 -15.96
N ARG A 72 -0.90 6.33 -16.05
CA ARG A 72 -1.46 5.64 -14.87
C ARG A 72 -0.40 4.82 -14.15
N MET A 73 0.44 4.08 -14.85
CA MET A 73 1.51 3.30 -14.23
C MET A 73 2.59 4.22 -13.66
N LYS A 74 3.03 5.24 -14.41
CA LYS A 74 4.03 6.23 -13.97
C LYS A 74 3.65 6.96 -12.68
N LEU A 75 2.36 7.27 -12.51
CA LEU A 75 1.88 7.99 -11.32
C LEU A 75 1.57 7.06 -10.14
N PHE A 76 1.42 5.75 -10.34
CA PHE A 76 0.95 4.85 -9.29
C PHE A 76 1.90 4.75 -8.10
N ILE A 77 3.22 4.75 -8.37
CA ILE A 77 4.26 4.77 -7.33
C ILE A 77 4.08 5.91 -6.31
N ARG A 78 3.49 7.04 -6.73
CA ARG A 78 3.23 8.21 -5.87
C ARG A 78 2.05 8.02 -4.91
N SER A 79 1.33 6.92 -5.05
CA SER A 79 0.24 6.51 -4.17
C SER A 79 0.67 5.44 -3.16
N LEU A 80 1.94 5.05 -3.14
CA LEU A 80 2.46 3.97 -2.31
C LEU A 80 3.46 4.48 -1.27
N THR A 81 3.48 3.85 -0.10
CA THR A 81 4.44 4.15 0.97
C THR A 81 4.87 2.87 1.70
N GLY A 82 5.95 2.96 2.49
CA GLY A 82 6.48 1.83 3.24
C GLY A 82 6.74 0.62 2.36
N ASP A 83 6.36 -0.56 2.85
CA ASP A 83 6.59 -1.83 2.17
C ASP A 83 5.86 -1.94 0.82
N ALA A 84 4.76 -1.21 0.62
CA ALA A 84 4.05 -1.20 -0.66
C ALA A 84 4.90 -0.53 -1.74
N LEU A 85 5.58 0.55 -1.37
CA LEU A 85 6.51 1.25 -2.27
C LEU A 85 7.73 0.39 -2.55
N THR A 86 8.30 -0.26 -1.52
CA THR A 86 9.43 -1.19 -1.67
C THR A 86 9.09 -2.30 -2.65
N TRP A 87 7.95 -2.97 -2.46
CA TRP A 87 7.46 -4.01 -3.38
C TRP A 87 7.37 -3.49 -4.82
N TYR A 88 6.78 -2.31 -5.03
CA TYR A 88 6.62 -1.75 -6.38
C TYR A 88 7.96 -1.45 -7.07
N ILE A 89 9.00 -1.07 -6.32
CA ILE A 89 10.33 -0.77 -6.85
C ILE A 89 11.13 -2.04 -7.11
N GLU A 90 11.00 -3.04 -6.23
CA GLU A 90 11.70 -4.32 -6.34
C GLU A 90 11.10 -5.23 -7.43
N GLU A 91 9.80 -5.09 -7.68
CA GLU A 91 9.15 -5.77 -8.80
C GLU A 91 9.73 -5.23 -10.12
N ASP A 92 10.20 -6.11 -10.99
CA ASP A 92 10.75 -5.68 -12.28
C ASP A 92 9.62 -5.07 -13.11
N LEU A 93 9.65 -3.75 -13.27
CA LEU A 93 8.66 -2.97 -14.02
C LEU A 93 8.58 -3.39 -15.49
N LYS A 94 9.56 -4.16 -15.99
CA LYS A 94 9.54 -4.81 -17.31
C LYS A 94 8.55 -5.97 -17.38
N ILE A 95 8.07 -6.50 -16.25
CA ILE A 95 7.02 -7.52 -16.17
C ILE A 95 5.67 -6.91 -16.53
N TRP A 96 5.39 -5.70 -16.05
CA TRP A 96 4.10 -5.05 -16.28
C TRP A 96 4.05 -4.37 -17.65
N ARG A 97 3.46 -5.06 -18.62
CA ARG A 97 3.30 -4.55 -20.00
C ARG A 97 2.20 -3.51 -20.15
N ASN A 98 1.27 -3.47 -19.21
CA ASN A 98 0.10 -2.59 -19.22
C ASN A 98 -0.44 -2.43 -17.80
N TRP A 99 -1.37 -1.49 -17.65
CA TRP A 99 -2.00 -1.20 -16.36
C TRP A 99 -2.69 -2.42 -15.75
N SER A 100 -3.39 -3.22 -16.57
CA SER A 100 -4.19 -4.34 -16.09
C SER A 100 -3.33 -5.38 -15.38
N ASN A 101 -2.16 -5.72 -15.94
CA ASN A 101 -1.25 -6.68 -15.30
C ASN A 101 -0.73 -6.16 -13.95
N MET A 102 -0.32 -4.88 -13.88
CA MET A 102 0.11 -4.30 -12.61
C MET A 102 -1.01 -4.28 -11.56
N ALA A 103 -2.23 -3.89 -11.97
CA ALA A 103 -3.37 -3.83 -11.07
C ALA A 103 -3.82 -5.21 -10.59
N GLU A 104 -3.73 -6.25 -11.44
CA GLU A 104 -3.98 -7.64 -11.07
C GLU A 104 -2.95 -8.13 -10.05
N ASP A 105 -1.66 -7.89 -10.28
CA ASP A 105 -0.60 -8.28 -9.33
C ASP A 105 -0.75 -7.54 -7.99
N PHE A 106 -1.06 -6.24 -8.02
CA PHE A 106 -1.38 -5.48 -6.82
C PHE A 106 -2.57 -6.07 -6.06
N MET A 107 -3.64 -6.42 -6.77
CA MET A 107 -4.84 -7.02 -6.18
C MET A 107 -4.55 -8.40 -5.57
N GLU A 108 -3.79 -9.24 -6.26
CA GLU A 108 -3.42 -10.59 -5.80
C GLU A 108 -2.49 -10.52 -4.58
N ARG A 109 -1.48 -9.63 -4.62
CA ARG A 109 -0.51 -9.44 -3.54
C ARG A 109 -1.18 -9.03 -2.23
N PHE A 110 -2.17 -8.13 -2.31
CA PHE A 110 -2.86 -7.58 -1.14
C PHE A 110 -4.28 -8.14 -0.96
N ARG A 111 -4.64 -9.24 -1.63
CA ARG A 111 -5.99 -9.82 -1.61
C ARG A 111 -6.47 -10.13 -0.20
N PHE A 112 -5.55 -10.53 0.68
CA PHE A 112 -5.86 -10.89 2.06
C PHE A 112 -6.46 -9.71 2.83
N ASN A 113 -6.09 -8.47 2.49
CA ASN A 113 -6.68 -7.27 3.09
C ASN A 113 -8.15 -7.04 2.70
N ILE A 114 -8.63 -7.72 1.65
CA ILE A 114 -10.05 -7.75 1.30
C ILE A 114 -10.76 -8.80 2.16
N GLU A 115 -10.09 -9.90 2.49
CA GLU A 115 -10.65 -11.05 3.21
C GLU A 115 -10.67 -10.84 4.74
N ILE A 116 -9.77 -10.03 5.29
CA ILE A 116 -9.80 -9.59 6.71
C ILE A 116 -10.85 -8.47 6.89
N VAL A 117 -12.07 -8.66 6.38
CA VAL A 117 -13.18 -7.80 6.81
C VAL A 117 -13.44 -8.14 8.28
N PRO A 118 -13.44 -7.15 9.19
CA PRO A 118 -13.86 -7.37 10.56
C PRO A 118 -15.20 -8.08 10.61
N ASP A 119 -15.30 -9.13 11.42
CA ASP A 119 -16.55 -9.76 11.79
C ASP A 119 -16.90 -9.42 13.25
N ARG A 120 -18.04 -9.92 13.72
CA ARG A 120 -18.50 -9.69 15.10
C ARG A 120 -17.49 -10.23 16.12
N SER A 121 -16.92 -11.40 15.85
CA SER A 121 -15.92 -12.06 16.70
C SER A 121 -14.65 -11.21 16.83
N TYR A 122 -14.16 -10.64 15.73
CA TYR A 122 -13.04 -9.72 15.71
C TYR A 122 -13.31 -8.50 16.59
N LEU A 123 -14.51 -7.91 16.52
CA LEU A 123 -14.86 -6.77 17.37
C LEU A 123 -14.90 -7.12 18.86
N GLU A 124 -15.41 -8.31 19.23
CA GLU A 124 -15.39 -8.78 20.62
C GLU A 124 -13.94 -8.96 21.13
N MET A 125 -13.01 -9.36 20.25
CA MET A 125 -11.59 -9.56 20.60
C MET A 125 -10.73 -8.30 20.46
N LEU A 126 -11.26 -7.21 19.90
CA LEU A 126 -10.49 -5.99 19.63
C LEU A 126 -10.20 -5.23 20.93
N LYS A 127 -9.02 -5.46 21.49
CA LYS A 127 -8.56 -4.84 22.74
C LYS A 127 -7.87 -3.50 22.51
N LYS A 128 -8.06 -2.60 23.46
CA LYS A 128 -7.31 -1.36 23.61
C LYS A 128 -5.81 -1.64 23.73
N LYS A 129 -5.01 -0.94 22.93
CA LYS A 129 -3.55 -0.94 23.00
C LYS A 129 -3.06 -0.15 24.22
N ILE A 130 -1.89 -0.52 24.74
CA ILE A 130 -1.27 0.21 25.87
C ILE A 130 -0.92 1.65 25.46
N THR A 131 -0.59 1.86 24.18
CA THR A 131 -0.15 3.16 23.63
C THR A 131 -1.28 4.13 23.30
N GLU A 132 -2.53 3.69 23.28
CA GLU A 132 -3.68 4.55 22.95
C GLU A 132 -4.48 4.93 24.20
N THR A 133 -5.18 6.06 24.15
CA THR A 133 -6.17 6.47 25.14
C THR A 133 -7.48 5.71 24.95
N PHE A 134 -8.38 5.71 25.95
CA PHE A 134 -9.71 5.09 25.81
C PHE A 134 -10.53 5.73 24.68
N ARG A 135 -10.40 7.05 24.49
CA ARG A 135 -11.11 7.76 23.41
C ARG A 135 -10.62 7.33 22.03
N GLU A 136 -9.30 7.22 21.85
CA GLU A 136 -8.71 6.72 20.59
C GLU A 136 -9.15 5.29 20.31
N TYR A 137 -9.15 4.43 21.34
CA TYR A 137 -9.67 3.08 21.23
C TYR A 137 -11.15 3.04 20.82
N ALA A 138 -12.02 3.82 21.45
CA ALA A 138 -13.44 3.85 21.10
C ALA A 138 -13.67 4.31 19.64
N ILE A 139 -12.87 5.29 19.16
CA ILE A 139 -12.90 5.74 17.77
C ILE A 139 -12.43 4.62 16.83
N HIS A 140 -11.32 3.96 17.15
CA HIS A 140 -10.78 2.85 16.38
C HIS A 140 -11.75 1.67 16.32
N TRP A 141 -12.27 1.23 17.46
CA TRP A 141 -13.25 0.14 17.53
C TRP A 141 -14.50 0.45 16.70
N ARG A 142 -15.02 1.68 16.80
CA ARG A 142 -16.18 2.11 15.99
C ARG A 142 -15.86 2.14 14.49
N SER A 143 -14.65 2.54 14.12
CA SER A 143 -14.17 2.48 12.74
C SER A 143 -14.12 1.05 12.22
N GLU A 144 -13.66 0.09 13.02
CA GLU A 144 -13.69 -1.34 12.64
C GLU A 144 -15.13 -1.86 12.56
N ALA A 145 -16.01 -1.48 13.47
CA ALA A 145 -17.41 -1.89 13.45
C ALA A 145 -18.16 -1.43 12.19
N ALA A 146 -17.82 -0.25 11.65
CA ALA A 146 -18.38 0.25 10.40
C ALA A 146 -18.00 -0.59 9.16
N LYS A 147 -16.94 -1.41 9.25
CA LYS A 147 -16.49 -2.31 8.18
C LYS A 147 -17.22 -3.65 8.18
N VAL A 148 -17.80 -4.07 9.32
CA VAL A 148 -18.50 -5.35 9.46
C VAL A 148 -19.70 -5.45 8.50
N ARG A 149 -19.90 -6.64 7.92
CA ARG A 149 -21.05 -6.96 7.07
C ARG A 149 -21.76 -8.24 7.56
N PRO A 150 -23.09 -8.26 7.69
CA PRO A 150 -24.01 -7.11 7.59
C PRO A 150 -23.74 -6.06 8.68
N LEU A 151 -24.19 -4.82 8.46
CA LEU A 151 -24.01 -3.73 9.40
C LEU A 151 -24.52 -4.12 10.79
N VAL A 152 -23.74 -3.78 11.81
CA VAL A 152 -24.10 -3.94 13.23
C VAL A 152 -24.99 -2.75 13.62
N ASP A 153 -26.14 -3.01 14.24
CA ASP A 153 -26.99 -1.91 14.71
C ASP A 153 -26.48 -1.31 16.04
N GLU A 154 -27.09 -0.22 16.49
CA GLU A 154 -26.60 0.50 17.68
C GLU A 154 -26.70 -0.32 18.98
N ASN A 155 -27.71 -1.17 19.11
CA ASN A 155 -27.87 -2.00 20.31
C ASN A 155 -26.83 -3.12 20.31
N GLU A 156 -26.67 -3.80 19.18
CA GLU A 156 -25.63 -4.82 19.00
C GLU A 156 -24.23 -4.24 19.19
N MET A 157 -23.96 -3.03 18.68
CA MET A 157 -22.68 -2.34 18.91
C MET A 157 -22.38 -2.13 20.40
N LYS A 158 -23.37 -1.73 21.20
CA LYS A 158 -23.21 -1.54 22.65
C LYS A 158 -22.85 -2.85 23.33
N ASP A 159 -23.56 -3.93 23.01
CA ASP A 159 -23.35 -5.24 23.62
C ASP A 159 -21.95 -5.79 23.30
N ILE A 160 -21.53 -5.74 22.03
CA ILE A 160 -20.20 -6.21 21.61
C ILE A 160 -19.10 -5.34 22.23
N PHE A 161 -19.29 -4.01 22.29
CA PHE A 161 -18.29 -3.10 22.89
C PHE A 161 -18.10 -3.37 24.39
N ILE A 162 -19.17 -3.64 25.14
CA ILE A 162 -19.11 -3.99 26.57
C ILE A 162 -18.34 -5.32 26.75
N LYS A 163 -18.68 -6.35 25.97
CA LYS A 163 -17.96 -7.64 26.02
C LYS A 163 -16.47 -7.51 25.73
N ALA A 164 -16.10 -6.65 24.77
CA ALA A 164 -14.70 -6.37 24.44
C ALA A 164 -13.92 -5.72 25.59
N GLN A 165 -14.60 -4.96 26.47
CA GLN A 165 -14.01 -4.41 27.70
C GLN A 165 -13.87 -5.45 28.81
N ASP A 166 -14.87 -6.31 29.00
CA ASP A 166 -14.86 -7.32 30.07
C ASP A 166 -13.75 -8.37 29.87
N SER A 167 -13.36 -8.64 28.62
CA SER A 167 -12.18 -9.45 28.27
C SER A 167 -10.84 -8.87 28.76
N MET A 168 -10.81 -7.64 29.29
CA MET A 168 -9.61 -7.03 29.89
C MET A 168 -9.39 -7.39 31.36
N TYR A 169 -10.36 -8.04 32.02
CA TYR A 169 -10.33 -8.30 33.46
C TYR A 169 -10.32 -9.79 33.85
N CYS A 170 -10.05 -10.69 32.91
CA CYS A 170 -9.79 -12.12 33.15
C CYS A 170 -8.36 -12.50 32.79
#